data_AF-A0A925XJQ0-F1
#
_entry.id   AF-A0A925XJQ0-F1
#
_cell.length_a   1.000
_cell.length_b   1.000
_cell.length_c   1.000
_cell.angle_alpha   90.00
_cell.angle_beta   90.00
_cell.angle_gamma   90.00
#
_symmetry.space_group_name_H-M   'P 1'
#
loop_
_entity.id
_entity.type
_entity.pdbx_description
1 polymer ?
#
loop_
_entity_poly.entity_id
_entity_poly.type
_entity_poly.pdbx_seq_one_letter_code
_entity_poly.pdbx_strand_id
1 'polypeptide(L)'
;MVVQSLRGQRAAGCDVVCLAMFAALLTGCGDSSARYVPSVTQAEAAVKASLDDWKKGLPAGPVADTKPVVHVVDSQRRELPILSNYQILGEVPGNAPRCLAVRLRWANPEKEERARYVVVGIDPLWVFRQEDYDLLSHWEHPMEEPPPKDAASTDEAATSN
;
A
#
# COMPACT_ATOMS: atom_id res chain seq x y z
N MET A 1 21.14 82.45 5.79
CA MET A 1 22.03 81.36 6.25
C MET A 1 21.55 80.07 5.59
N VAL A 2 22.14 79.62 4.48
CA VAL A 2 23.38 78.77 4.39
C VAL A 2 23.00 77.40 4.99
N VAL A 3 22.81 76.28 4.28
CA VAL A 3 23.63 75.59 3.25
C VAL A 3 22.78 74.52 2.54
N GLN A 4 22.92 74.38 1.21
CA GLN A 4 22.61 73.16 0.45
C GLN A 4 23.60 72.04 0.82
N SER A 5 23.15 70.81 1.06
CA SER A 5 24.05 69.65 0.96
C SER A 5 23.40 68.53 0.16
N LEU A 6 23.81 68.45 -1.11
CA LEU A 6 23.77 67.26 -1.93
C LEU A 6 24.87 66.30 -1.43
N ARG A 7 24.49 65.07 -1.08
CA ARG A 7 25.38 63.91 -1.18
C ARG A 7 24.65 62.80 -1.91
N GLY A 8 25.10 62.54 -3.12
CA GLY A 8 24.77 61.33 -3.86
C GLY A 8 25.76 60.19 -3.57
N GLN A 9 25.62 59.16 -4.41
CA GLN A 9 26.45 57.96 -4.61
C GLN A 9 26.01 56.75 -3.75
N ARG A 10 25.31 55.77 -4.34
CA ARG A 10 25.75 54.71 -5.29
C ARG A 10 26.70 53.68 -4.68
N ALA A 11 26.18 52.49 -4.42
CA ALA A 11 26.79 51.16 -4.64
C ALA A 11 25.68 50.13 -4.39
N ALA A 12 25.09 49.49 -5.40
CA ALA A 12 25.63 48.34 -6.12
C ALA A 12 25.98 47.16 -5.19
N GLY A 13 25.11 46.14 -5.24
CA GLY A 13 25.59 44.76 -5.32
C GLY A 13 25.49 43.91 -4.06
N CYS A 14 24.90 42.73 -4.28
CA CYS A 14 25.35 41.47 -3.68
C CYS A 14 24.80 41.04 -2.30
N ASP A 15 23.51 41.25 -1.99
CA ASP A 15 22.95 40.66 -0.75
C ASP A 15 21.55 40.02 -0.87
N VAL A 16 21.01 39.84 -2.08
CA VAL A 16 19.66 39.24 -2.25
C VAL A 16 19.70 37.85 -2.88
N VAL A 17 20.85 37.40 -3.40
CA VAL A 17 20.94 36.15 -4.17
C VAL A 17 21.10 34.90 -3.30
N CYS A 18 21.57 35.01 -2.06
CA CYS A 18 21.84 33.84 -1.22
C CYS A 18 20.64 33.31 -0.42
N LEU A 19 19.57 34.10 -0.22
CA LEU A 19 18.41 33.63 0.57
C LEU A 19 17.33 32.92 -0.26
N ALA A 20 17.36 33.06 -1.59
CA ALA A 20 16.36 32.45 -2.48
C ALA A 20 16.69 31.02 -2.91
N MET A 21 17.94 30.56 -2.72
CA MET A 21 18.38 29.25 -3.22
C MET A 21 18.23 28.10 -2.19
N PHE A 22 17.93 28.41 -0.92
CA PHE A 22 17.75 27.40 0.14
C PHE A 22 16.29 26.95 0.36
N ALA A 23 15.31 27.65 -0.23
CA ALA A 23 13.89 27.37 -0.03
C ALA A 23 13.31 26.29 -0.98
N ALA A 24 14.09 25.78 -1.94
CA ALA A 24 13.59 24.87 -2.98
C ALA A 24 13.73 23.37 -2.66
N LEU A 25 14.26 22.99 -1.48
CA LEU A 25 14.58 21.59 -1.14
C LEU A 25 13.52 20.88 -0.27
N LEU A 26 12.38 21.50 0.05
CA LEU A 26 11.37 20.92 0.94
C LEU A 26 10.11 20.38 0.23
N THR A 27 9.99 20.49 -1.09
CA THR A 27 8.87 19.92 -1.85
C THR A 27 9.23 18.55 -2.41
N GLY A 28 9.37 17.56 -1.53
CA GLY A 28 9.79 16.21 -1.91
C GLY A 28 9.33 15.08 -0.99
N CYS A 29 8.27 15.27 -0.20
CA CYS A 29 7.58 14.19 0.51
C CYS A 29 6.18 13.99 -0.10
N GLY A 30 6.14 13.51 -1.34
CA GLY A 30 4.92 12.91 -1.88
C GLY A 30 4.98 11.42 -1.59
N ASP A 31 4.09 10.92 -0.74
CA ASP A 31 3.93 9.48 -0.51
C ASP A 31 3.50 8.83 -1.84
N SER A 32 4.48 8.30 -2.58
CA SER A 32 4.30 7.73 -3.91
C SER A 32 3.41 6.48 -3.90
N SER A 33 3.11 5.93 -2.72
CA SER A 33 2.23 4.77 -2.54
C SER A 33 0.74 5.14 -2.52
N ALA A 34 0.40 6.39 -2.16
CA ALA A 34 -1.00 6.84 -2.04
C ALA A 34 -1.78 6.72 -3.34
N ARG A 35 -1.10 6.84 -4.49
CA ARG A 35 -1.70 6.66 -5.83
C ARG A 35 -2.12 5.22 -6.14
N TYR A 36 -1.74 4.26 -5.30
CA TYR A 36 -2.05 2.83 -5.42
C TYR A 36 -3.03 2.33 -4.35
N VAL A 37 -3.57 3.25 -3.55
CA VAL A 37 -4.60 2.96 -2.56
C VAL A 37 -5.98 3.13 -3.22
N PRO A 38 -6.83 2.09 -3.23
CA PRO A 38 -8.16 2.22 -3.80
C PRO A 38 -9.01 3.19 -2.98
N SER A 39 -9.97 3.85 -3.64
CA SER A 39 -10.96 4.67 -2.93
C SER A 39 -11.83 3.80 -2.01
N VAL A 40 -12.42 4.40 -0.97
CA VAL A 40 -13.32 3.70 -0.04
C VAL A 40 -14.47 3.02 -0.79
N THR A 41 -15.10 3.73 -1.72
CA THR A 41 -16.19 3.18 -2.56
C THR A 41 -15.74 1.98 -3.40
N GLN A 42 -14.53 2.02 -3.97
CA GLN A 42 -13.99 0.88 -4.72
C GLN A 42 -13.72 -0.32 -3.81
N ALA A 43 -13.19 -0.08 -2.61
CA ALA A 43 -12.92 -1.13 -1.64
C ALA A 43 -14.22 -1.80 -1.15
N GLU A 44 -15.24 -1.01 -0.81
CA GLU A 44 -16.57 -1.52 -0.45
C GLU A 44 -17.20 -2.33 -1.58
N ALA A 45 -17.14 -1.83 -2.82
CA ALA A 45 -17.68 -2.52 -3.98
C ALA A 45 -16.97 -3.87 -4.24
N ALA A 46 -15.64 -3.91 -4.09
CA ALA A 46 -14.86 -5.13 -4.25
C ALA A 46 -15.19 -6.18 -3.18
N VAL A 47 -15.27 -5.77 -1.90
CA VAL A 47 -15.69 -6.67 -0.81
C VAL A 47 -17.11 -7.16 -1.03
N LYS A 48 -18.02 -6.28 -1.42
CA LYS A 48 -19.41 -6.65 -1.72
C LYS A 48 -19.48 -7.71 -2.83
N ALA A 49 -18.78 -7.48 -3.94
CA ALA A 49 -18.76 -8.41 -5.07
C ALA A 49 -18.19 -9.79 -4.66
N SER A 50 -17.10 -9.79 -3.88
CA SER A 50 -16.55 -11.00 -3.28
C SER A 50 -17.59 -11.75 -2.43
N LEU A 51 -18.26 -11.07 -1.49
CA LEU A 51 -19.22 -11.70 -0.58
C LEU A 51 -20.49 -12.18 -1.30
N ASP A 52 -20.94 -11.47 -2.33
CA ASP A 52 -22.05 -11.90 -3.19
C ASP A 52 -21.73 -13.22 -3.89
N ASP A 53 -20.52 -13.39 -4.41
CA ASP A 53 -20.10 -14.65 -5.00
C ASP A 53 -20.00 -15.77 -3.95
N TRP A 54 -19.66 -15.45 -2.70
CA TRP A 54 -19.60 -16.47 -1.65
C TRP A 54 -21.00 -16.97 -1.36
N LYS A 55 -21.96 -16.06 -1.26
CA LYS A 55 -23.36 -16.36 -1.03
C LYS A 55 -23.97 -17.22 -2.16
N LYS A 56 -23.43 -17.14 -3.39
CA LYS A 56 -23.77 -18.02 -4.52
C LYS A 56 -23.05 -19.37 -4.49
N GLY A 57 -22.13 -19.59 -3.54
CA GLY A 57 -21.33 -20.81 -3.43
C GLY A 57 -20.12 -20.86 -4.37
N LEU A 58 -19.68 -19.73 -4.91
CA LEU A 58 -18.50 -19.67 -5.78
C LEU A 58 -17.20 -19.67 -4.93
N PRO A 59 -16.13 -20.33 -5.40
CA PRO A 59 -14.86 -20.40 -4.69
C PRO A 59 -14.13 -19.06 -4.70
N ALA A 60 -13.13 -18.89 -3.81
CA ALA A 60 -12.21 -17.75 -3.87
C ALA A 60 -11.41 -17.75 -5.19
N GLY A 61 -11.09 -16.56 -5.69
CA GLY A 61 -10.46 -16.37 -6.99
C GLY A 61 -10.90 -15.07 -7.68
N PRO A 62 -10.71 -14.95 -9.00
CA PRO A 62 -11.19 -13.83 -9.78
C PRO A 62 -12.73 -13.76 -9.76
N VAL A 63 -13.29 -12.60 -9.43
CA VAL A 63 -14.72 -12.31 -9.50
C VAL A 63 -15.07 -11.92 -10.94
N ALA A 64 -16.00 -12.66 -11.54
CA ALA A 64 -16.44 -12.40 -12.91
C ALA A 64 -17.11 -11.02 -13.04
N ASP A 65 -17.05 -10.45 -14.25
CA ASP A 65 -17.76 -9.21 -14.63
C ASP A 65 -17.43 -7.98 -13.77
N THR A 66 -16.27 -7.95 -13.12
CA THR A 66 -15.75 -6.78 -12.40
C THR A 66 -14.75 -6.01 -13.25
N LYS A 67 -14.79 -4.67 -13.15
CA LYS A 67 -13.80 -3.75 -13.74
C LYS A 67 -13.46 -2.69 -12.69
N PRO A 68 -12.23 -2.61 -12.17
CA PRO A 68 -11.08 -3.51 -12.38
C PRO A 68 -11.38 -4.95 -11.92
N VAL A 69 -10.54 -5.91 -12.34
CA VAL A 69 -10.71 -7.32 -11.94
C VAL A 69 -10.50 -7.43 -10.43
N VAL A 70 -11.45 -8.03 -9.72
CA VAL A 70 -11.34 -8.31 -8.28
C VAL A 70 -10.83 -9.73 -8.08
N HIS A 71 -9.69 -9.89 -7.41
CA HIS A 71 -9.15 -11.17 -6.96
C HIS A 71 -9.39 -11.37 -5.47
N VAL A 72 -10.03 -12.47 -5.11
CA VAL A 72 -10.34 -12.82 -3.73
C VAL A 72 -9.36 -13.87 -3.22
N VAL A 73 -8.74 -13.58 -2.09
CA VAL A 73 -7.91 -14.50 -1.33
C VAL A 73 -8.56 -14.67 0.05
N ASP A 74 -9.27 -15.77 0.20
CA ASP A 74 -9.94 -16.17 1.44
C ASP A 74 -9.78 -17.69 1.56
N SER A 75 -8.76 -18.12 2.32
CA SER A 75 -8.43 -19.54 2.50
C SER A 75 -9.54 -20.29 3.24
N GLN A 76 -10.16 -19.62 4.22
CA GLN A 76 -11.22 -20.17 5.05
C GLN A 76 -12.51 -20.44 4.28
N ARG A 77 -12.73 -19.76 3.16
CA ARG A 77 -13.91 -19.97 2.30
C ARG A 77 -14.13 -21.42 1.87
N ARG A 78 -13.05 -22.19 1.75
CA ARG A 78 -13.11 -23.63 1.39
C ARG A 78 -13.58 -24.51 2.54
N GLU A 79 -13.31 -24.10 3.76
CA GLU A 79 -13.59 -24.86 4.99
C GLU A 79 -14.93 -24.45 5.61
N LEU A 80 -15.34 -23.21 5.36
CA LEU A 80 -16.55 -22.63 5.90
C LEU A 80 -17.77 -22.89 5.01
N PRO A 81 -18.98 -23.02 5.60
CA PRO A 81 -20.21 -23.10 4.84
C PRO A 81 -20.46 -21.85 3.99
N ILE A 82 -21.33 -22.00 2.99
CA ILE A 82 -21.85 -20.90 2.19
C ILE A 82 -22.53 -19.87 3.10
N LEU A 83 -22.28 -18.58 2.84
CA LEU A 83 -22.90 -17.49 3.58
C LEU A 83 -24.41 -17.45 3.35
N SER A 84 -25.18 -17.28 4.42
CA SER A 84 -26.61 -16.97 4.31
C SER A 84 -26.81 -15.47 4.11
N ASN A 85 -26.05 -14.65 4.83
CA ASN A 85 -26.10 -13.20 4.71
C ASN A 85 -24.81 -12.54 5.19
N TYR A 86 -24.64 -11.26 4.86
CA TYR A 86 -23.54 -10.45 5.37
C TYR A 86 -23.97 -8.99 5.54
N GLN A 87 -23.18 -8.23 6.30
CA GLN A 87 -23.30 -6.79 6.41
C GLN A 87 -21.92 -6.17 6.52
N ILE A 88 -21.62 -5.22 5.62
CA ILE A 88 -20.42 -4.37 5.74
C ILE A 88 -20.71 -3.34 6.84
N LEU A 89 -19.87 -3.32 7.87
CA LEU A 89 -20.02 -2.42 9.02
C LEU A 89 -19.30 -1.08 8.80
N GLY A 90 -18.32 -1.06 7.90
CA GLY A 90 -17.56 0.14 7.51
C GLY A 90 -16.06 -0.08 7.57
N GLU A 91 -15.32 0.99 7.29
CA GLU A 91 -13.86 1.03 7.39
C GLU A 91 -13.42 1.00 8.86
N VAL A 92 -12.35 0.25 9.13
CA VAL A 92 -11.75 0.12 10.46
C VAL A 92 -10.23 0.31 10.35
N PRO A 93 -9.56 0.78 11.40
CA PRO A 93 -8.09 0.83 11.40
C PRO A 93 -7.51 -0.59 11.32
N GLY A 94 -6.41 -0.73 10.58
CA GLY A 94 -5.69 -2.00 10.41
C GLY A 94 -4.30 -1.80 9.81
N ASN A 95 -3.62 -2.91 9.53
CA ASN A 95 -2.24 -2.93 9.03
C ASN A 95 -2.13 -2.57 7.53
N ALA A 96 -3.25 -2.33 6.85
CA ALA A 96 -3.30 -2.00 5.44
C ALA A 96 -4.12 -0.70 5.19
N PRO A 97 -3.90 -0.01 4.05
CA PRO A 97 -4.56 1.26 3.77
C PRO A 97 -6.09 1.21 3.69
N ARG A 98 -6.68 0.04 3.38
CA ARG A 98 -8.13 -0.18 3.36
C ARG A 98 -8.48 -1.46 4.08
N CYS A 99 -9.08 -1.33 5.26
CA CYS A 99 -9.59 -2.44 6.05
C CYS A 99 -11.09 -2.23 6.32
N LEU A 100 -11.91 -3.22 5.99
CA LEU A 100 -13.35 -3.17 6.20
C LEU A 100 -13.77 -4.26 7.19
N ALA A 101 -14.57 -3.88 8.19
CA ALA A 101 -15.22 -4.84 9.07
C ALA A 101 -16.52 -5.34 8.44
N VAL A 102 -16.70 -6.66 8.44
CA VAL A 102 -17.87 -7.32 7.87
C VAL A 102 -18.43 -8.29 8.89
N ARG A 103 -19.74 -8.24 9.10
CA ARG A 103 -20.48 -9.26 9.83
C ARG A 103 -20.96 -10.33 8.85
N LEU A 104 -20.49 -11.55 9.04
CA LEU A 104 -20.85 -12.74 8.29
C LEU A 104 -21.91 -13.54 9.05
N ARG A 105 -22.86 -14.14 8.33
CA ARG A 105 -23.88 -15.02 8.90
C ARG A 105 -23.98 -16.32 8.11
N TRP A 106 -24.11 -17.42 8.84
CA TRP A 106 -24.40 -18.75 8.29
C TRP A 106 -25.73 -19.25 8.82
N ALA A 107 -26.43 -20.06 8.05
CA ALA A 107 -27.74 -20.60 8.44
C ALA A 107 -27.66 -22.00 9.07
N ASN A 108 -26.57 -22.75 8.89
CA ASN A 108 -26.45 -24.11 9.38
C ASN A 108 -24.98 -24.48 9.72
N PRO A 109 -24.58 -24.46 11.00
CA PRO A 109 -25.33 -23.95 12.15
C PRO A 109 -25.55 -22.44 12.03
N GLU A 110 -26.60 -21.93 12.68
CA GLU A 110 -26.80 -20.48 12.77
C GLU A 110 -25.65 -19.88 13.60
N LYS A 111 -24.77 -19.14 12.92
CA LYS A 111 -23.61 -18.51 13.53
C LYS A 111 -23.43 -17.13 12.90
N GLU A 112 -22.99 -16.18 13.71
CA GLU A 112 -22.51 -14.89 13.25
C GLU A 112 -21.04 -14.74 13.61
N GLU A 113 -20.29 -14.08 12.73
CA GLU A 113 -18.87 -13.79 12.97
C GLU A 113 -18.54 -12.42 12.39
N ARG A 114 -17.62 -11.72 13.05
CA ARG A 114 -17.05 -10.48 12.52
C ARG A 114 -15.71 -10.81 11.91
N ALA A 115 -15.60 -10.63 10.60
CA ALA A 115 -14.36 -10.76 9.85
C ALA A 115 -13.87 -9.37 9.43
N ARG A 116 -12.58 -9.25 9.18
CA ARG A 116 -11.99 -8.07 8.56
C ARG A 116 -11.46 -8.44 7.18
N TYR A 117 -11.70 -7.56 6.22
CA TYR A 117 -11.21 -7.68 4.86
C TYR A 117 -10.26 -6.54 4.55
N VAL A 118 -9.16 -6.86 3.89
CA VAL A 118 -8.14 -5.93 3.43
C VAL A 118 -8.28 -5.79 1.92
N VAL A 119 -8.31 -4.55 1.43
CA VAL A 119 -8.35 -4.28 -0.02
C VAL A 119 -7.09 -3.55 -0.45
N VAL A 120 -6.38 -4.10 -1.43
CA VAL A 120 -5.14 -3.52 -1.96
C VAL A 120 -5.12 -3.55 -3.48
N GLY A 121 -4.34 -2.64 -4.08
CA GLY A 121 -4.20 -2.53 -5.53
C GLY A 121 -5.21 -1.58 -6.16
N ILE A 122 -5.16 -1.52 -7.50
CA ILE A 122 -6.06 -0.68 -8.32
C ILE A 122 -6.58 -1.50 -9.49
N ASP A 123 -5.69 -2.11 -10.26
CA ASP A 123 -6.06 -3.01 -11.35
C ASP A 123 -4.97 -4.09 -11.51
N PRO A 124 -5.20 -5.32 -11.03
CA PRO A 124 -6.42 -5.77 -10.36
C PRO A 124 -6.56 -5.26 -8.91
N LEU A 125 -7.78 -5.31 -8.39
CA LEU A 125 -8.07 -5.15 -6.96
C LEU A 125 -7.95 -6.50 -6.26
N TRP A 126 -7.28 -6.54 -5.13
CA TRP A 126 -7.17 -7.73 -4.29
C TRP A 126 -7.95 -7.56 -3.01
N VAL A 127 -8.78 -8.56 -2.70
CA VAL A 127 -9.56 -8.64 -1.46
C VAL A 127 -9.04 -9.82 -0.67
N PHE A 128 -8.36 -9.52 0.44
CA PHE A 128 -7.85 -10.51 1.37
C PHE A 128 -8.73 -10.57 2.61
N ARG A 129 -8.90 -11.75 3.17
CA ARG A 129 -9.26 -11.84 4.58
C ARG A 129 -8.07 -11.38 5.43
N GLN A 130 -8.31 -10.75 6.58
CA GLN A 130 -7.24 -10.20 7.42
C GLN A 130 -6.19 -11.26 7.78
N GLU A 131 -6.63 -12.47 8.13
CA GLU A 131 -5.73 -13.55 8.51
C GLU A 131 -4.81 -13.97 7.36
N ASP A 132 -5.33 -14.01 6.13
CA ASP A 132 -4.55 -14.32 4.93
C ASP A 132 -3.58 -13.18 4.56
N TYR A 133 -4.00 -11.93 4.75
CA TYR A 133 -3.14 -10.77 4.54
C TYR A 133 -1.98 -10.75 5.54
N ASP A 134 -2.27 -10.99 6.81
CA ASP A 134 -1.26 -11.06 7.86
C ASP A 134 -0.27 -12.17 7.55
N LEU A 135 -0.73 -13.36 7.16
CA LEU A 135 0.16 -14.44 6.73
C LEU A 135 1.09 -14.00 5.60
N LEU A 136 0.64 -13.27 4.58
CA LEU A 136 1.52 -12.78 3.52
C LEU A 136 2.53 -11.74 4.01
N SER A 137 2.12 -10.83 4.90
CA SER A 137 3.00 -9.78 5.43
C SER A 137 4.16 -10.30 6.28
N HIS A 138 4.03 -11.49 6.87
CA HIS A 138 5.07 -12.06 7.73
C HIS A 138 6.18 -12.80 6.95
N TRP A 139 6.05 -12.97 5.63
CA TRP A 139 7.01 -13.73 4.80
C TRP A 139 8.05 -12.81 4.14
N GLU A 140 8.64 -11.91 4.93
CA GLU A 140 9.84 -11.17 4.50
C GLU A 140 11.04 -12.14 4.42
N HIS A 141 11.46 -12.46 3.21
CA HIS A 141 12.73 -13.14 2.98
C HIS A 141 13.88 -12.19 3.34
N PRO A 142 14.85 -12.58 4.17
CA PRO A 142 16.11 -11.87 4.23
C PRO A 142 16.72 -11.90 2.82
N MET A 143 16.85 -10.73 2.20
CA MET A 143 17.72 -10.58 1.03
C MET A 143 19.13 -10.93 1.51
N GLU A 144 19.65 -12.09 1.11
CA GLU A 144 21.08 -12.38 1.26
C GLU A 144 21.84 -11.25 0.56
N GLU A 145 22.64 -10.51 1.33
CA GLU A 145 23.53 -9.52 0.75
C GLU A 145 24.44 -10.24 -0.25
N PRO A 146 24.60 -9.71 -1.47
CA PRO A 146 25.49 -10.33 -2.44
C PRO A 146 26.90 -10.41 -1.83
N PRO A 147 27.62 -11.53 -2.00
CA PRO A 147 28.95 -11.66 -1.45
C PRO A 147 29.84 -10.52 -1.98
N PRO A 148 30.75 -9.99 -1.15
CA PRO A 148 31.62 -8.90 -1.57
C PRO A 148 32.36 -9.27 -2.86
N LYS A 149 32.34 -8.34 -3.82
CA LYS A 149 32.86 -8.49 -5.19
C LYS A 149 34.35 -8.85 -5.27
N ASP A 150 35.05 -8.84 -4.14
CA ASP A 150 36.49 -9.03 -4.06
C ASP A 150 36.90 -10.48 -3.73
N ALA A 151 35.95 -11.40 -3.60
CA ALA A 151 36.25 -12.83 -3.35
C ALA A 151 36.55 -13.64 -4.63
N ALA A 152 36.60 -12.99 -5.81
CA ALA A 152 37.05 -13.61 -7.05
C ALA A 152 38.49 -13.18 -7.35
N SER A 153 39.35 -14.19 -7.48
CA SER A 153 40.74 -14.16 -7.96
C SER A 153 41.84 -13.76 -6.97
N THR A 154 42.34 -14.76 -6.23
CA THR A 154 43.79 -15.02 -6.12
C THR A 154 44.00 -16.52 -6.06
N ASP A 155 43.84 -17.16 -7.20
CA ASP A 155 44.64 -18.34 -7.54
C ASP A 155 45.58 -17.89 -8.67
N GLU A 156 46.84 -18.37 -8.60
CA GLU A 156 47.96 -18.17 -9.53
C GLU A 156 48.85 -16.92 -9.38
N ALA A 157 50.00 -17.09 -8.72
CA ALA A 157 51.34 -17.13 -9.38
C ALA A 157 52.49 -16.58 -8.50
N ALA A 158 53.36 -17.46 -7.99
CA ALA A 158 54.80 -17.21 -7.74
C ALA A 158 55.49 -18.55 -7.43
N THR A 159 56.04 -19.26 -8.43
CA THR A 159 57.46 -19.26 -8.82
C THR A 159 58.36 -20.16 -7.96
N SER A 160 58.72 -21.30 -8.56
CA SER A 160 60.05 -21.96 -8.56
C SER A 160 61.11 -21.43 -7.58
N ASN A 161 61.54 -22.26 -6.63
CA ASN A 161 62.94 -22.70 -6.48
C ASN A 161 63.05 -23.93 -5.59
#